data_AF-A0AA89ABI7-F1
#
_entry.id   AF-A0AA89ABI7-F1
#
_cell.length_a   1.000
_cell.length_b   1.000
_cell.length_c   1.000
_cell.angle_alpha   90.00
_cell.angle_beta   90.00
_cell.angle_gamma   90.00
#
_symmetry.space_group_name_H-M   'P 1'
#
loop_
_entity.id
_entity.type
_entity.pdbx_description
1 polymer ?
#
loop_
_entity_poly.entity_id
_entity_poly.type
_entity_poly.pdbx_seq_one_letter_code
_entity_poly.pdbx_strand_id
1 'polypeptide(L)'
;MLATAASGLQATAVRPSIFSTQRIFRAGAARVVVHSNKSSWAKLASSCYVSSMQCFQRNITTFPAKPEKYISKAKSEASESKPAAGLPIDLTGKRAFIAGVADDNGYGWAIAKSLFAAGAEILVGTWVPALNIFETSLRRGKFDESRRFPDGSLMEITKIYPLDAVFDNPEDVPEDIKANKRYAGSTNWTVQEAAQSVKEDFGNIDILVHSLANGPEEWVSCSNICIELFLCGSSISLTYIASERIIPGYGGGMSSAKSALESDTRVLAFEAGRKHKIRVNTISAGPLRSRAAKAIGFIDTMIEYSLANAPLQKELSADEVGNT
;
A
#
# COMPACT_ATOMS: atom_id res chain seq x y z
N MET A 1 6.08 -2.77 77.58
CA MET A 1 6.81 -1.53 77.90
C MET A 1 6.67 -0.60 76.71
N LEU A 2 6.12 0.59 76.98
CA LEU A 2 5.86 1.70 76.06
C LEU A 2 7.13 2.50 75.73
N ALA A 3 7.08 3.20 74.59
CA ALA A 3 7.66 4.52 74.23
C ALA A 3 8.44 4.47 72.89
N THR A 4 7.82 4.82 71.74
CA THR A 4 7.72 6.16 71.09
C THR A 4 9.03 6.89 70.80
N ALA A 5 9.34 7.07 69.51
CA ALA A 5 9.72 8.36 68.91
C ALA A 5 9.74 8.28 67.36
N ALA A 6 9.35 9.38 66.72
CA ALA A 6 9.01 9.53 65.30
C ALA A 6 10.21 9.83 64.38
N SER A 7 10.04 9.62 63.07
CA SER A 7 10.60 10.48 62.00
C SER A 7 9.94 10.13 60.67
N GLY A 8 9.51 11.15 59.93
CA GLY A 8 8.79 11.04 58.67
C GLY A 8 9.62 11.40 57.43
N LEU A 9 8.92 11.33 56.29
CA LEU A 9 9.23 11.82 54.94
C LEU A 9 10.32 11.06 54.14
N GLN A 10 9.91 10.45 53.02
CA GLN A 10 10.03 11.06 51.69
C GLN A 10 9.29 10.24 50.62
N ALA A 11 8.38 10.90 49.90
CA ALA A 11 7.80 10.46 48.65
C ALA A 11 8.68 10.97 47.49
N THR A 12 9.13 10.07 46.63
CA THR A 12 9.91 10.40 45.43
C THR A 12 8.98 10.76 44.27
N ALA A 13 8.85 12.07 44.03
CA ALA A 13 8.14 12.61 42.88
C ALA A 13 9.09 12.86 41.70
N VAL A 14 8.59 12.51 40.52
CA VAL A 14 9.16 12.70 39.18
C VAL A 14 9.53 14.17 38.92
N ARG A 15 10.73 14.41 38.38
CA ARG A 15 11.17 15.74 37.91
C ARG A 15 10.87 15.93 36.41
N PRO A 16 10.20 17.02 36.01
CA PRO A 16 10.15 17.46 34.61
C PRO A 16 11.38 18.30 34.26
N SER A 17 11.91 18.10 33.06
CA SER A 17 13.00 18.90 32.46
C SER A 17 12.43 20.16 31.78
N ILE A 18 12.92 21.33 32.18
CA ILE A 18 12.57 22.64 31.60
C ILE A 18 13.82 23.20 30.88
N PHE A 19 13.60 23.67 29.65
CA PHE A 19 14.53 24.44 28.81
C PHE A 19 14.84 25.83 29.41
N SER A 20 16.10 26.25 29.39
CA SER A 20 16.54 27.65 29.55
C SER A 20 16.51 28.37 28.19
N THR A 21 16.36 29.70 28.02
CA THR A 21 16.58 30.86 28.89
C THR A 21 15.74 32.04 28.40
N GLN A 22 15.32 32.92 29.32
CA GLN A 22 14.53 34.15 29.08
C GLN A 22 15.36 35.31 28.50
N ARG A 23 14.71 36.19 27.73
CA ARG A 23 14.91 37.65 27.82
C ARG A 23 13.57 38.37 27.62
N ILE A 24 13.03 38.90 28.72
CA ILE A 24 11.87 39.81 28.75
C ILE A 24 12.40 41.22 28.99
N PHE A 25 11.97 42.18 28.16
CA PHE A 25 12.01 43.61 28.48
C PHE A 25 10.57 44.13 28.60
N ARG A 26 10.26 44.75 29.74
CA ARG A 26 9.13 45.69 30.00
C ARG A 26 9.77 46.85 30.80
N ALA A 27 9.35 48.11 30.76
CA ALA A 27 8.03 48.70 30.53
C ALA A 27 8.16 50.18 30.09
N GLY A 28 7.04 50.78 29.69
CA GLY A 28 6.88 52.24 29.64
C GLY A 28 5.50 52.63 29.10
N ALA A 29 4.54 52.87 30.00
CA ALA A 29 3.22 53.40 29.66
C ALA A 29 3.27 54.93 29.60
N ALA A 30 2.75 55.53 28.52
CA ALA A 30 2.45 56.96 28.46
C ALA A 30 0.97 57.15 28.13
N ARG A 31 0.32 58.00 28.93
CA ARG A 31 -1.11 58.32 28.87
C ARG A 31 -1.44 59.32 27.76
N VAL A 32 -2.66 59.17 27.30
CA VAL A 32 -3.43 59.89 26.27
C VAL A 32 -3.49 61.41 26.47
N VAL A 33 -3.41 62.16 25.36
CA VAL A 33 -4.09 63.46 25.20
C VAL A 33 -4.90 63.40 23.90
N VAL A 34 -6.21 63.59 24.02
CA VAL A 34 -7.17 63.72 22.91
C VAL A 34 -7.21 65.18 22.48
N HIS A 35 -7.01 65.44 21.19
CA HIS A 35 -7.56 66.63 20.56
C HIS A 35 -8.23 66.26 19.25
N SER A 36 -9.50 66.63 19.18
CA SER A 36 -10.43 66.46 18.08
C SER A 36 -10.09 67.40 16.92
N ASN A 37 -10.10 66.91 15.68
CA ASN A 37 -10.85 67.61 14.64
C ASN A 37 -11.19 66.70 13.44
N LYS A 38 -12.38 66.95 12.90
CA LYS A 38 -13.02 66.24 11.79
C LYS A 38 -12.21 66.34 10.50
N SER A 39 -12.16 65.27 9.69
CA SER A 39 -12.69 65.25 8.31
C SER A 39 -12.14 64.09 7.46
N SER A 40 -13.09 63.44 6.79
CA SER A 40 -13.08 62.91 5.42
C SER A 40 -11.89 62.11 4.87
N TRP A 41 -12.23 60.91 4.41
CA TRP A 41 -11.42 59.91 3.73
C TRP A 41 -10.72 60.42 2.46
N ALA A 42 -9.42 60.14 2.35
CA ALA A 42 -8.74 59.92 1.06
C ALA A 42 -7.43 59.12 1.27
N LYS A 43 -7.31 58.02 0.50
CA LYS A 43 -6.08 57.40 -0.02
C LYS A 43 -4.92 57.14 0.94
N LEU A 44 -4.74 55.86 1.29
CA LEU A 44 -3.40 55.28 1.46
C LEU A 44 -3.33 53.95 0.72
N ALA A 45 -2.55 53.97 -0.37
CA ALA A 45 -2.10 52.80 -1.10
C ALA A 45 -1.10 52.01 -0.23
N SER A 46 -1.30 50.70 -0.10
CA SER A 46 -0.34 49.80 0.52
C SER A 46 0.46 49.09 -0.57
N SER A 47 1.79 49.20 -0.49
CA SER A 47 2.74 48.56 -1.38
C SER A 47 2.96 47.11 -0.96
N CYS A 48 2.41 46.16 -1.72
CA CYS A 48 2.80 44.76 -1.65
C CYS A 48 3.76 44.47 -2.81
N TYR A 49 5.03 44.20 -2.49
CA TYR A 49 6.01 43.70 -3.45
C TYR A 49 5.57 42.32 -3.95
N VAL A 50 5.13 42.24 -5.21
CA VAL A 50 4.94 41.00 -5.96
C VAL A 50 6.05 40.94 -7.01
N SER A 51 6.85 39.88 -6.94
CA SER A 51 7.92 39.58 -7.89
C SER A 51 7.35 39.46 -9.31
N SER A 52 7.93 40.19 -10.25
CA SER A 52 7.50 40.24 -11.65
C SER A 52 7.82 38.93 -12.39
N MET A 53 6.81 38.26 -12.95
CA MET A 53 7.00 37.31 -14.03
C MET A 53 7.19 38.07 -15.34
N GLN A 54 8.35 37.90 -15.98
CA GLN A 54 8.59 38.37 -17.34
C GLN A 54 7.78 37.53 -18.32
N CYS A 55 6.83 38.16 -19.01
CA CYS A 55 6.06 37.57 -20.09
C CYS A 55 6.93 37.49 -21.35
N PHE A 56 7.33 36.27 -21.74
CA PHE A 56 8.00 36.02 -23.01
C PHE A 56 6.93 35.94 -24.11
N GLN A 57 6.70 37.05 -24.82
CA GLN A 57 5.92 37.03 -26.06
C GLN A 57 6.72 36.29 -27.14
N ARG A 58 6.25 35.12 -27.56
CA ARG A 58 6.62 34.51 -28.84
C ARG A 58 5.41 34.54 -29.77
N ASN A 59 5.56 35.24 -30.88
CA ASN A 59 4.59 35.30 -31.97
C ASN A 59 4.38 33.90 -32.56
N ILE A 60 3.15 33.41 -32.53
CA ILE A 60 2.74 32.21 -33.26
C ILE A 60 2.28 32.67 -34.65
N THR A 61 3.10 32.44 -35.66
CA THR A 61 2.71 32.53 -37.07
C THR A 61 2.03 31.23 -37.47
N THR A 62 0.76 31.32 -37.85
CA THR A 62 -0.02 30.20 -38.40
C THR A 62 0.27 30.06 -39.89
N PHE A 63 0.71 28.86 -40.32
CA PHE A 63 0.75 28.46 -41.73
C PHE A 63 -0.43 27.52 -42.04
N PRO A 64 -1.08 27.64 -43.21
CA PRO A 64 -2.18 26.75 -43.57
C PRO A 64 -1.62 25.42 -44.09
N ALA A 65 -1.81 24.34 -43.33
CA ALA A 65 -1.53 22.98 -43.80
C ALA A 65 -2.78 22.37 -44.47
N LYS A 66 -2.63 21.90 -45.71
CA LYS A 66 -3.67 21.17 -46.45
C LYS A 66 -3.89 19.79 -45.82
N PRO A 67 -5.13 19.27 -45.76
CA PRO A 67 -5.38 17.93 -45.25
C PRO A 67 -5.10 16.87 -46.31
N GLU A 68 -4.02 16.11 -46.14
CA GLU A 68 -3.76 14.89 -46.91
C GLU A 68 -4.58 13.74 -46.31
N LYS A 69 -5.48 13.16 -47.11
CA LYS A 69 -6.27 11.99 -46.72
C LYS A 69 -5.38 10.75 -46.76
N TYR A 70 -4.91 10.30 -45.60
CA TYR A 70 -4.38 8.94 -45.45
C TYR A 70 -5.54 7.96 -45.28
N ILE A 71 -5.75 7.12 -46.30
CA ILE A 71 -6.64 5.97 -46.23
C ILE A 71 -5.85 4.84 -45.56
N SER A 72 -6.11 4.57 -44.28
CA SER A 72 -5.66 3.34 -43.64
C SER A 72 -6.53 2.18 -44.12
N LYS A 73 -6.00 1.36 -45.04
CA LYS A 73 -6.56 0.04 -45.32
C LYS A 73 -6.38 -0.83 -44.07
N ALA A 74 -7.47 -1.08 -43.35
CA ALA A 74 -7.52 -2.12 -42.33
C ALA A 74 -7.30 -3.48 -43.02
N LYS A 75 -6.18 -4.13 -42.71
CA LYS A 75 -6.00 -5.56 -42.98
C LYS A 75 -6.74 -6.32 -41.88
N SER A 76 -7.78 -7.04 -42.28
CA SER A 76 -8.38 -8.09 -41.48
C SER A 76 -7.43 -9.29 -41.48
N GLU A 77 -6.73 -9.51 -40.37
CA GLU A 77 -6.20 -10.83 -40.05
C GLU A 77 -7.17 -11.50 -39.08
N ALA A 78 -7.93 -12.44 -39.64
CA ALA A 78 -8.68 -13.41 -38.90
C ALA A 78 -7.72 -14.55 -38.51
N SER A 79 -7.37 -14.60 -37.23
CA SER A 79 -7.11 -15.84 -36.50
C SER A 79 -7.19 -15.51 -35.01
N GLU A 80 -8.39 -15.49 -34.46
CA GLU A 80 -8.58 -15.50 -33.00
C GLU A 80 -8.14 -16.87 -32.47
N SER A 81 -6.84 -17.04 -32.23
CA SER A 81 -6.40 -17.85 -31.12
C SER A 81 -6.57 -16.98 -29.87
N LYS A 82 -7.53 -17.31 -29.00
CA LYS A 82 -7.59 -16.74 -27.65
C LYS A 82 -6.17 -16.70 -27.08
N PRO A 83 -5.65 -15.55 -26.60
CA PRO A 83 -4.38 -15.56 -25.90
C PRO A 83 -4.52 -16.51 -24.71
N ALA A 84 -3.55 -17.40 -24.56
CA ALA A 84 -3.47 -18.29 -23.41
C ALA A 84 -3.62 -17.44 -22.14
N ALA A 85 -4.40 -17.91 -21.17
CA ALA A 85 -4.59 -17.25 -19.90
C ALA A 85 -3.25 -17.22 -19.15
N GLY A 86 -2.48 -16.15 -19.29
CA GLY A 86 -1.15 -16.02 -18.71
C GLY A 86 -0.44 -14.75 -19.17
N LEU A 87 0.56 -14.35 -18.40
CA LEU A 87 1.41 -13.20 -18.74
C LEU A 87 2.25 -13.54 -19.98
N PRO A 88 2.52 -12.58 -20.89
CA PRO A 88 3.35 -12.79 -22.07
C PRO A 88 4.87 -12.79 -21.72
N ILE A 89 5.24 -13.47 -20.63
CA ILE A 89 6.60 -13.56 -20.10
C ILE A 89 6.86 -14.98 -19.61
N ASP A 90 8.11 -15.41 -19.66
CA ASP A 90 8.56 -16.68 -19.08
C ASP A 90 9.21 -16.42 -17.71
N LEU A 91 8.59 -16.99 -16.67
CA LEU A 91 9.04 -16.97 -15.29
C LEU A 91 9.48 -18.36 -14.82
N THR A 92 9.77 -19.29 -15.74
CA THR A 92 10.26 -20.63 -15.39
C THR A 92 11.50 -20.54 -14.51
N GLY A 93 11.46 -21.24 -13.37
CA GLY A 93 12.55 -21.25 -12.38
C GLY A 93 12.60 -20.01 -11.49
N LYS A 94 11.64 -19.09 -11.62
CA LYS A 94 11.47 -17.94 -10.73
C LYS A 94 10.54 -18.28 -9.57
N ARG A 95 10.81 -17.71 -8.40
CA ARG A 95 9.98 -17.89 -7.22
C ARG A 95 9.23 -16.61 -6.88
N ALA A 96 7.92 -16.75 -6.69
CA ALA A 96 7.06 -15.66 -6.25
C ALA A 96 6.53 -15.92 -4.85
N PHE A 97 6.71 -14.95 -3.95
CA PHE A 97 6.04 -14.93 -2.66
C PHE A 97 4.89 -13.92 -2.69
N ILE A 98 3.67 -14.40 -2.49
CA ILE A 98 2.46 -13.57 -2.50
C ILE A 98 1.94 -13.46 -1.06
N ALA A 99 2.13 -12.29 -0.45
CA ALA A 99 1.57 -11.96 0.85
C ALA A 99 0.11 -11.53 0.73
N GLY A 100 -0.75 -12.07 1.60
CA GLY A 100 -2.14 -11.64 1.74
C GLY A 100 -3.18 -12.50 1.04
N VAL A 101 -2.85 -13.74 0.71
CA VAL A 101 -3.82 -14.69 0.15
C VAL A 101 -4.53 -15.41 1.29
N ALA A 102 -5.85 -15.29 1.36
CA ALA A 102 -6.68 -15.93 2.38
C ALA A 102 -7.91 -16.69 1.81
N ASP A 103 -8.21 -16.48 0.53
CA ASP A 103 -9.25 -17.15 -0.25
C ASP A 103 -8.94 -17.03 -1.75
N ASP A 104 -9.83 -17.54 -2.60
CA ASP A 104 -9.68 -17.59 -4.05
C ASP A 104 -10.36 -16.45 -4.82
N ASN A 105 -10.85 -15.42 -4.12
CA ASN A 105 -11.55 -14.28 -4.73
C ASN A 105 -10.76 -12.97 -4.67
N GLY A 106 -9.63 -12.93 -3.95
CA GLY A 106 -8.79 -11.75 -3.80
C GLY A 106 -7.78 -11.56 -4.93
N TYR A 107 -7.23 -10.35 -5.03
CA TYR A 107 -6.17 -10.04 -6.00
C TYR A 107 -4.93 -10.92 -5.85
N GLY A 108 -4.50 -11.22 -4.62
CA GLY A 108 -3.34 -12.09 -4.38
C GLY A 108 -3.51 -13.48 -5.02
N TRP A 109 -4.72 -14.03 -5.04
CA TRP A 109 -5.00 -15.31 -5.70
C TRP A 109 -4.91 -15.21 -7.22
N ALA A 110 -5.51 -14.17 -7.81
CA ALA A 110 -5.44 -13.93 -9.26
C ALA A 110 -3.99 -13.68 -9.72
N ILE A 111 -3.22 -12.89 -8.96
CA ILE A 111 -1.79 -12.66 -9.24
C ILE A 111 -1.01 -13.98 -9.15
N ALA A 112 -1.25 -14.80 -8.12
CA ALA A 112 -0.61 -16.11 -8.01
C ALA A 112 -0.90 -17.00 -9.24
N LYS A 113 -2.15 -16.99 -9.72
CA LYS A 113 -2.57 -17.73 -10.91
C LYS A 113 -1.86 -17.24 -12.17
N SER A 114 -1.77 -15.93 -12.37
CA SER A 114 -1.08 -15.34 -13.52
C SER A 114 0.43 -15.60 -13.50
N LEU A 115 1.06 -15.57 -12.32
CA LEU A 115 2.49 -15.88 -12.16
C LEU A 115 2.78 -17.38 -12.38
N PHE A 116 1.91 -18.26 -11.87
CA PHE A 116 2.02 -19.71 -12.10
C PHE A 116 1.86 -20.05 -13.58
N ALA A 117 0.91 -19.42 -14.27
CA ALA A 117 0.69 -19.59 -15.70
C ALA A 117 1.93 -19.20 -16.54
N ALA A 118 2.73 -18.26 -16.03
CA ALA A 118 4.00 -17.85 -16.62
C ALA A 118 5.18 -18.77 -16.22
N GLY A 119 4.97 -19.81 -15.40
CA GLY A 119 5.99 -20.78 -15.00
C GLY A 119 6.67 -20.52 -13.65
N ALA A 120 6.19 -19.52 -12.87
CA ALA A 120 6.76 -19.24 -11.56
C ALA A 120 6.34 -20.28 -10.51
N GLU A 121 7.26 -20.60 -9.60
CA GLU A 121 6.98 -21.36 -8.39
C GLU A 121 6.30 -20.45 -7.35
N ILE A 122 5.19 -20.90 -6.77
CA ILE A 122 4.30 -20.06 -5.96
C ILE A 122 4.42 -20.39 -4.47
N LEU A 123 4.83 -19.38 -3.70
CA LEU A 123 4.83 -19.35 -2.25
C LEU A 123 3.79 -18.34 -1.77
N VAL A 124 3.06 -18.68 -0.71
CA VAL A 124 1.95 -17.86 -0.22
C VAL A 124 2.13 -17.51 1.24
N GLY A 125 1.96 -16.23 1.59
CA GLY A 125 1.81 -15.75 2.96
C GLY A 125 0.32 -15.56 3.30
N THR A 126 -0.17 -16.28 4.29
CA THR A 126 -1.57 -16.23 4.72
C THR A 126 -1.70 -15.71 6.15
N TRP A 127 -2.67 -14.82 6.36
CA TRP A 127 -2.98 -14.28 7.68
C TRP A 127 -3.32 -15.39 8.69
N VAL A 128 -2.68 -15.35 9.86
CA VAL A 128 -2.73 -16.45 10.85
C VAL A 128 -4.16 -16.86 11.22
N PRO A 129 -5.10 -15.95 11.55
CA PRO A 129 -6.50 -16.29 11.78
C PRO A 129 -7.23 -16.95 10.60
N ALA A 130 -6.76 -16.77 9.37
CA ALA A 130 -7.34 -17.37 8.17
C ALA A 130 -6.61 -18.66 7.72
N LEU A 131 -5.41 -18.93 8.24
CA LEU A 131 -4.52 -20.01 7.79
C LEU A 131 -5.19 -21.38 7.81
N ASN A 132 -5.72 -21.80 8.95
CA ASN A 132 -6.37 -23.10 9.10
C ASN A 132 -7.57 -23.27 8.16
N ILE A 133 -8.32 -22.20 7.92
CA ILE A 133 -9.48 -22.20 7.01
C ILE A 133 -8.99 -22.33 5.57
N PHE A 134 -7.95 -21.58 5.20
CA PHE A 134 -7.37 -21.59 3.88
C PHE A 134 -6.78 -22.96 3.54
N GLU A 135 -5.91 -23.52 4.38
CA GLU A 135 -5.32 -24.85 4.18
C GLU A 135 -6.38 -25.95 4.12
N THR A 136 -7.35 -25.92 5.01
CA THR A 136 -8.42 -26.93 5.03
C THR A 136 -9.29 -26.82 3.79
N SER A 137 -9.54 -25.61 3.29
CA SER A 137 -10.30 -25.39 2.05
C SER A 137 -9.52 -25.86 0.82
N LEU A 138 -8.20 -25.62 0.78
CA LEU A 138 -7.31 -26.11 -0.25
C LEU A 138 -7.25 -27.65 -0.27
N ARG A 139 -7.06 -28.29 0.89
CA ARG A 139 -7.02 -29.77 1.01
C ARG A 139 -8.36 -30.43 0.64
N ARG A 140 -9.48 -29.77 0.92
CA ARG A 140 -10.83 -30.27 0.57
C ARG A 140 -11.23 -30.01 -0.87
N GLY A 141 -10.35 -29.42 -1.68
CA GLY A 141 -10.62 -29.13 -3.08
C GLY A 141 -11.62 -28.00 -3.33
N LYS A 142 -11.89 -27.14 -2.32
CA LYS A 142 -12.81 -26.01 -2.50
C LYS A 142 -12.33 -25.01 -3.56
N PHE A 143 -11.03 -24.96 -3.77
CA PHE A 143 -10.39 -24.07 -4.74
C PHE A 143 -10.06 -24.78 -6.07
N ASP A 144 -10.48 -26.03 -6.29
CA ASP A 144 -10.09 -26.80 -7.49
C ASP A 144 -10.58 -26.14 -8.77
N GLU A 145 -11.79 -25.58 -8.75
CA GLU A 145 -12.36 -24.86 -9.89
C GLU A 145 -11.56 -23.58 -10.21
N SER A 146 -11.25 -22.78 -9.19
CA SER A 146 -10.52 -21.52 -9.36
C SER A 146 -9.04 -21.72 -9.70
N ARG A 147 -8.43 -22.84 -9.28
CA ARG A 147 -7.05 -23.24 -9.64
C ARG A 147 -6.92 -23.79 -11.05
N ARG A 148 -8.02 -24.23 -11.66
CA ARG A 148 -7.96 -24.93 -12.96
C ARG A 148 -7.60 -23.98 -14.10
N PHE A 149 -6.71 -24.47 -14.96
CA PHE A 149 -6.36 -23.87 -16.24
C PHE A 149 -7.10 -24.56 -17.40
N PRO A 150 -7.17 -23.93 -18.59
CA PRO A 150 -7.87 -24.51 -19.76
C PRO A 150 -7.34 -25.87 -20.22
N ASP A 151 -6.08 -26.18 -19.91
CA ASP A 151 -5.43 -27.47 -20.20
C ASP A 151 -5.79 -28.58 -19.19
N GLY A 152 -6.56 -28.24 -18.14
CA GLY A 152 -6.96 -29.14 -17.07
C GLY A 152 -5.95 -29.23 -15.92
N SER A 153 -4.79 -28.56 -16.01
CA SER A 153 -3.84 -28.47 -14.91
C SER A 153 -4.38 -27.59 -13.78
N LEU A 154 -3.87 -27.78 -12.57
CA LEU A 154 -4.21 -26.97 -11.41
C LEU A 154 -2.98 -26.15 -10.99
N MET A 155 -3.20 -24.88 -10.62
CA MET A 155 -2.17 -24.11 -9.92
C MET A 155 -1.74 -24.85 -8.65
N GLU A 156 -0.44 -25.07 -8.51
CA GLU A 156 0.16 -25.63 -7.31
C GLU A 156 0.74 -24.52 -6.43
N ILE A 157 0.45 -24.59 -5.13
CA ILE A 157 1.08 -23.73 -4.12
C ILE A 157 2.14 -24.59 -3.44
N THR A 158 3.41 -24.28 -3.67
CA THR A 158 4.54 -25.07 -3.15
C THR A 158 4.58 -25.05 -1.63
N LYS A 159 4.42 -23.87 -1.01
CA LYS A 159 4.39 -23.74 0.44
C LYS A 159 3.55 -22.55 0.88
N ILE A 160 2.85 -22.74 2.00
CA ILE A 160 2.06 -21.71 2.68
C ILE A 160 2.79 -21.35 3.97
N TYR A 161 2.97 -20.06 4.21
CA TYR A 161 3.58 -19.51 5.41
C TYR A 161 2.54 -18.74 6.22
N PRO A 162 2.52 -18.89 7.55
CA PRO A 162 1.80 -17.97 8.41
C PRO A 162 2.46 -16.58 8.30
N LEU A 163 1.65 -15.54 8.10
CA LEU A 163 2.16 -14.17 8.00
C LEU A 163 1.16 -13.18 8.61
N ASP A 164 1.59 -12.42 9.60
CA ASP A 164 0.89 -11.24 10.07
C ASP A 164 1.77 -10.01 9.88
N ALA A 165 1.40 -9.17 8.91
CA ALA A 165 2.17 -7.99 8.53
C ALA A 165 1.95 -6.78 9.45
N VAL A 166 1.15 -6.94 10.51
CA VAL A 166 1.02 -5.92 11.54
C VAL A 166 2.27 -5.85 12.41
N PHE A 167 3.00 -6.97 12.53
CA PHE A 167 4.15 -7.09 13.44
C PHE A 167 5.44 -7.39 12.67
N ASP A 168 6.40 -6.46 12.76
CA ASP A 168 7.73 -6.61 12.19
C ASP A 168 8.52 -7.70 12.88
N ASN A 169 8.71 -7.51 14.19
CA ASN A 169 9.53 -8.39 15.02
C ASN A 169 8.67 -9.14 16.04
N PRO A 170 9.11 -10.32 16.51
CA PRO A 170 8.44 -11.07 17.58
C PRO A 170 8.36 -10.30 18.90
N GLU A 171 9.25 -9.33 19.10
CA GLU A 171 9.28 -8.44 20.26
C GLU A 171 8.13 -7.41 20.23
N ASP A 172 7.66 -7.03 19.04
CA ASP A 172 6.59 -6.03 18.85
C ASP A 172 5.20 -6.61 19.14
N VAL A 173 5.11 -7.94 19.28
CA VAL A 173 3.85 -8.63 19.51
C VAL A 173 3.44 -8.51 20.98
N PRO A 174 2.30 -7.85 21.29
CA PRO A 174 1.83 -7.77 22.65
C PRO A 174 1.31 -9.13 23.16
N GLU A 175 1.44 -9.35 24.47
CA GLU A 175 1.21 -10.66 25.10
C GLU A 175 -0.23 -11.17 24.95
N ASP A 176 -1.20 -10.27 24.81
CA ASP A 176 -2.60 -10.62 24.56
C ASP A 176 -2.79 -11.26 23.17
N ILE A 177 -2.03 -10.83 22.17
CA ILE A 177 -2.02 -11.44 20.83
C ILE A 177 -1.31 -12.79 20.87
N LYS A 178 -0.18 -12.92 21.58
CA LYS A 178 0.51 -14.22 21.77
C LYS A 178 -0.38 -15.24 22.45
N ALA A 179 -1.15 -14.81 23.45
CA ALA A 179 -2.09 -15.66 24.18
C ALA A 179 -3.40 -15.93 23.42
N ASN A 180 -3.63 -15.27 22.28
CA ASN A 180 -4.86 -15.41 21.52
C ASN A 180 -4.96 -16.81 20.90
N LYS A 181 -6.10 -17.47 21.10
CA LYS A 181 -6.39 -18.81 20.55
C LYS A 181 -6.25 -18.90 19.02
N ARG A 182 -6.38 -17.78 18.30
CA ARG A 182 -6.21 -17.73 16.85
C ARG A 182 -4.74 -17.88 16.41
N TYR A 183 -3.81 -17.43 17.25
CA TYR A 183 -2.37 -17.52 17.01
C TYR A 183 -1.77 -18.73 17.74
N ALA A 184 -2.47 -19.25 18.76
CA ALA A 184 -2.10 -20.48 19.45
C ALA A 184 -1.97 -21.66 18.46
N GLY A 185 -0.75 -22.13 18.28
CA GLY A 185 -0.41 -23.23 17.36
C GLY A 185 0.27 -22.81 16.05
N SER A 186 0.41 -21.51 15.79
CA SER A 186 1.26 -20.98 14.72
C SER A 186 2.56 -20.46 15.31
N THR A 187 3.68 -20.75 14.65
CA THR A 187 5.01 -20.22 14.96
C THR A 187 5.55 -19.47 13.75
N ASN A 188 6.52 -18.58 13.96
CA ASN A 188 7.24 -17.88 12.90
C ASN A 188 6.34 -17.09 11.94
N TRP A 189 5.46 -16.26 12.52
CA TRP A 189 4.39 -15.61 11.76
C TRP A 189 4.55 -14.09 11.67
N THR A 190 5.49 -13.51 12.42
CA THR A 190 5.86 -12.11 12.19
C THR A 190 6.55 -11.97 10.84
N VAL A 191 6.59 -10.73 10.35
CA VAL A 191 7.27 -10.36 9.10
C VAL A 191 8.69 -10.92 9.05
N GLN A 192 9.50 -10.69 10.09
CA GLN A 192 10.89 -11.13 10.16
C GLN A 192 11.04 -12.67 10.24
N GLU A 193 10.16 -13.35 10.97
CA GLU A 193 10.24 -14.80 11.12
C GLU A 193 9.77 -15.55 9.87
N ALA A 194 8.68 -15.08 9.23
CA ALA A 194 8.17 -15.66 7.99
C ALA A 194 9.20 -15.53 6.86
N ALA A 195 9.79 -14.35 6.77
CA ALA A 195 10.93 -14.02 5.95
C ALA A 195 12.13 -14.96 6.13
N GLN A 196 12.55 -15.16 7.38
CA GLN A 196 13.66 -16.06 7.70
C GLN A 196 13.31 -17.51 7.34
N SER A 197 12.07 -17.93 7.57
CA SER A 197 11.59 -19.27 7.18
C SER A 197 11.66 -19.48 5.67
N VAL A 198 11.19 -18.51 4.87
CA VAL A 198 11.30 -18.54 3.40
C VAL A 198 12.77 -18.64 2.96
N LYS A 199 13.66 -17.91 3.63
CA LYS A 199 15.08 -17.91 3.34
C LYS A 199 15.76 -19.24 3.67
N GLU A 200 15.38 -19.88 4.76
CA GLU A 200 15.91 -21.20 5.15
C GLU A 200 15.45 -22.30 4.20
N ASP A 201 14.18 -22.25 3.77
CA ASP A 201 13.58 -23.26 2.92
C ASP A 201 14.02 -23.13 1.44
N PHE A 202 14.08 -21.90 0.92
CA PHE A 202 14.26 -21.64 -0.52
C PHE A 202 15.46 -20.75 -0.84
N GLY A 203 16.11 -20.12 0.13
CA GLY A 203 17.15 -19.13 -0.11
C GLY A 203 16.55 -17.81 -0.57
N ASN A 204 16.67 -17.50 -1.86
CA ASN A 204 16.14 -16.25 -2.42
C ASN A 204 14.81 -16.49 -3.17
N ILE A 205 13.98 -15.46 -3.22
CA ILE A 205 12.84 -15.36 -4.11
C ILE A 205 13.19 -14.44 -5.31
N ASP A 206 12.31 -14.30 -6.28
CA ASP A 206 12.51 -13.39 -7.41
C ASP A 206 11.46 -12.29 -7.40
N ILE A 207 10.25 -12.61 -6.94
CA ILE A 207 9.08 -11.74 -7.00
C ILE A 207 8.45 -11.69 -5.62
N LEU A 208 8.32 -10.49 -5.06
CA LEU A 208 7.48 -10.24 -3.90
C LEU A 208 6.19 -9.55 -4.36
N VAL A 209 5.04 -10.08 -3.94
CA VAL A 209 3.74 -9.45 -4.15
C VAL A 209 3.13 -9.15 -2.79
N HIS A 210 2.86 -7.87 -2.53
CA HIS A 210 2.17 -7.43 -1.34
C HIS A 210 0.70 -7.09 -1.67
N SER A 211 -0.19 -8.04 -1.35
CA SER A 211 -1.64 -7.95 -1.57
C SER A 211 -2.41 -7.92 -0.24
N LEU A 212 -2.00 -7.08 0.72
CA LEU A 212 -2.71 -6.90 1.99
C LEU A 212 -3.68 -5.73 1.94
N ALA A 213 -4.77 -5.89 2.68
CA ALA A 213 -5.90 -4.96 2.74
C ALA A 213 -5.96 -4.14 4.04
N ASN A 214 -5.07 -4.38 5.01
CA ASN A 214 -5.14 -3.77 6.33
C ASN A 214 -4.20 -2.56 6.48
N GLY A 215 -4.53 -1.74 7.49
CA GLY A 215 -3.73 -0.81 8.30
C GLY A 215 -2.83 0.28 7.68
N PRO A 216 -2.74 1.46 8.34
CA PRO A 216 -1.87 2.56 7.94
C PRO A 216 -0.38 2.41 8.18
N GLU A 217 0.07 1.39 8.92
CA GLU A 217 1.47 1.24 9.38
C GLU A 217 2.20 0.05 8.73
N GLU A 218 1.51 -0.74 7.91
CA GLU A 218 1.95 -2.09 7.48
C GLU A 218 2.95 -2.06 6.29
N TRP A 219 3.12 -0.91 5.64
CA TRP A 219 3.99 -0.79 4.46
C TRP A 219 5.46 -0.55 4.77
N VAL A 220 5.78 0.22 5.82
CA VAL A 220 7.16 0.36 6.29
C VAL A 220 7.68 -1.02 6.73
N SER A 221 6.80 -1.79 7.38
CA SER A 221 7.01 -3.17 7.82
C SER A 221 7.24 -4.16 6.66
N CYS A 222 6.32 -4.22 5.68
CA CYS A 222 6.53 -5.06 4.49
C CYS A 222 7.68 -4.60 3.58
N SER A 223 8.04 -3.33 3.61
CA SER A 223 9.23 -2.84 2.90
C SER A 223 10.52 -3.33 3.56
N ASN A 224 10.52 -3.46 4.90
CA ASN A 224 11.60 -4.11 5.63
C ASN A 224 11.74 -5.59 5.26
N ILE A 225 10.66 -6.33 4.93
CA ILE A 225 10.77 -7.67 4.29
C ILE A 225 11.65 -7.59 3.03
N CYS A 226 11.37 -6.65 2.14
CA CYS A 226 12.12 -6.53 0.89
C CYS A 226 13.59 -6.09 1.11
N ILE A 227 13.81 -5.15 2.03
CA ILE A 227 15.09 -4.45 2.21
C ILE A 227 16.00 -5.18 3.19
N GLU A 228 15.49 -5.69 4.31
CA GLU A 228 16.30 -6.45 5.28
C GLU A 228 16.67 -7.82 4.73
N LEU A 229 15.80 -8.42 3.91
CA LEU A 229 16.04 -9.78 3.47
C LEU A 229 16.80 -9.88 2.16
N PHE A 230 16.84 -8.82 1.33
CA PHE A 230 17.48 -8.85 0.00
C PHE A 230 17.04 -10.05 -0.87
N LEU A 231 15.81 -10.51 -0.68
CA LEU A 231 15.41 -11.80 -1.24
C LEU A 231 14.74 -11.69 -2.60
N CYS A 232 14.53 -10.53 -3.23
CA CYS A 232 13.75 -10.47 -4.48
C CYS A 232 14.42 -9.64 -5.58
N GLY A 233 14.19 -10.03 -6.84
CA GLY A 233 14.57 -9.25 -8.03
C GLY A 233 13.55 -8.16 -8.38
N SER A 234 12.29 -8.33 -7.96
CA SER A 234 11.25 -7.32 -8.09
C SER A 234 10.18 -7.43 -7.01
N SER A 235 9.57 -6.29 -6.66
CA SER A 235 8.47 -6.18 -5.71
C SER A 235 7.31 -5.40 -6.30
N ILE A 236 6.09 -5.87 -6.04
CA ILE A 236 4.83 -5.29 -6.52
C ILE A 236 3.85 -5.18 -5.35
N SER A 237 3.10 -4.09 -5.38
CA SER A 237 2.30 -3.58 -4.28
C SER A 237 0.90 -3.20 -4.78
N LEU A 238 -0.15 -3.45 -4.00
CA LEU A 238 -1.49 -2.96 -4.38
C LEU A 238 -1.85 -1.66 -3.66
N THR A 239 -2.13 -0.62 -4.45
CA THR A 239 -2.66 0.68 -4.00
C THR A 239 -4.07 0.91 -4.55
N TYR A 240 -4.67 2.04 -4.18
CA TYR A 240 -6.01 2.44 -4.60
C TYR A 240 -6.05 3.96 -4.77
N ILE A 241 -6.84 4.46 -5.75
CA ILE A 241 -6.96 5.89 -6.11
C ILE A 241 -7.32 6.83 -4.94
N ALA A 242 -7.80 6.29 -3.83
CA ALA A 242 -7.98 7.06 -2.61
C ALA A 242 -6.69 7.67 -2.03
N SER A 243 -5.51 7.21 -2.49
CA SER A 243 -4.21 7.83 -2.21
C SER A 243 -4.07 9.23 -2.82
N GLU A 244 -4.72 9.48 -3.95
CA GLU A 244 -4.62 10.73 -4.70
C GLU A 244 -5.87 11.60 -4.56
N ARG A 245 -7.03 10.98 -4.31
CA ARG A 245 -8.34 11.64 -4.31
C ARG A 245 -9.19 11.20 -3.13
N ILE A 246 -10.12 12.07 -2.74
CA ILE A 246 -11.06 11.72 -1.67
C ILE A 246 -12.09 10.72 -2.21
N ILE A 247 -12.16 9.56 -1.57
CA ILE A 247 -13.23 8.58 -1.78
C ILE A 247 -14.06 8.50 -0.49
N PRO A 248 -15.35 8.89 -0.52
CA PRO A 248 -16.22 8.79 0.65
C PRO A 248 -16.24 7.37 1.21
N GLY A 249 -16.18 7.23 2.53
CA GLY A 249 -16.13 5.92 3.22
C GLY A 249 -14.76 5.27 3.30
N TYR A 250 -13.80 5.63 2.43
CA TYR A 250 -12.42 5.08 2.45
C TYR A 250 -11.52 5.77 3.52
N GLY A 251 -12.11 6.60 4.40
CA GLY A 251 -11.39 7.32 5.45
C GLY A 251 -10.84 6.41 6.56
N GLY A 252 -10.38 7.02 7.66
CA GLY A 252 -9.82 6.27 8.80
C GLY A 252 -8.34 5.90 8.65
N GLY A 253 -7.58 6.70 7.91
CA GLY A 253 -6.13 6.52 7.74
C GLY A 253 -5.73 5.65 6.54
N MET A 254 -6.65 4.86 5.96
CA MET A 254 -6.35 4.00 4.80
C MET A 254 -5.92 4.78 3.56
N SER A 255 -6.57 5.91 3.25
CA SER A 255 -6.14 6.78 2.13
C SER A 255 -4.71 7.30 2.34
N SER A 256 -4.42 7.83 3.54
CA SER A 256 -3.09 8.32 3.91
C SER A 256 -2.04 7.21 3.84
N ALA A 257 -2.39 5.99 4.25
CA ALA A 257 -1.54 4.81 4.14
C ALA A 257 -1.16 4.50 2.70
N LYS A 258 -2.14 4.53 1.79
CA LYS A 258 -1.91 4.28 0.36
C LYS A 258 -1.08 5.39 -0.29
N SER A 259 -1.26 6.65 0.14
CA SER A 259 -0.37 7.75 -0.27
C SER A 259 1.07 7.56 0.21
N ALA A 260 1.25 7.14 1.47
CA ALA A 260 2.57 6.85 2.03
C ALA A 260 3.25 5.70 1.27
N LEU A 261 2.53 4.60 1.04
CA LEU A 261 2.97 3.47 0.22
C LEU A 261 3.50 3.91 -1.16
N GLU A 262 2.72 4.71 -1.89
CA GLU A 262 3.15 5.16 -3.22
C GLU A 262 4.39 6.07 -3.16
N SER A 263 4.53 6.83 -2.06
CA SER A 263 5.74 7.61 -1.80
C SER A 263 6.95 6.73 -1.50
N ASP A 264 6.80 5.78 -0.59
CA ASP A 264 7.86 4.86 -0.20
C ASP A 264 8.29 4.00 -1.38
N THR A 265 7.36 3.56 -2.23
CA THR A 265 7.66 2.86 -3.49
C THR A 265 8.65 3.63 -4.35
N ARG A 266 8.49 4.96 -4.48
CA ARG A 266 9.40 5.79 -5.28
C ARG A 266 10.79 5.89 -4.65
N VAL A 267 10.85 6.06 -3.34
CA VAL A 267 12.12 6.12 -2.59
C VAL A 267 12.85 4.78 -2.68
N LEU A 268 12.14 3.68 -2.44
CA LEU A 268 12.68 2.32 -2.49
C LEU A 268 13.11 1.92 -3.90
N ALA A 269 12.33 2.24 -4.92
CA ALA A 269 12.73 2.02 -6.31
C ALA A 269 14.05 2.73 -6.64
N PHE A 270 14.27 3.93 -6.10
CA PHE A 270 15.51 4.67 -6.28
C PHE A 270 16.69 4.05 -5.53
N GLU A 271 16.53 3.78 -4.23
CA GLU A 271 17.60 3.27 -3.37
C GLU A 271 17.96 1.81 -3.69
N ALA A 272 16.96 0.92 -3.70
CA ALA A 272 17.14 -0.50 -3.99
C ALA A 272 17.49 -0.74 -5.46
N GLY A 273 16.96 0.06 -6.38
CA GLY A 273 17.31 0.00 -7.80
C GLY A 273 18.78 0.33 -8.06
N ARG A 274 19.32 1.37 -7.41
CA ARG A 274 20.73 1.76 -7.56
C ARG A 274 21.69 0.79 -6.90
N LYS A 275 21.36 0.32 -5.70
CA LYS A 275 22.27 -0.50 -4.89
C LYS A 275 22.20 -1.99 -5.25
N HIS A 276 21.00 -2.49 -5.55
CA HIS A 276 20.72 -3.92 -5.69
C HIS A 276 20.07 -4.31 -7.03
N LYS A 277 19.79 -3.36 -7.92
CA LYS A 277 19.08 -3.59 -9.19
C LYS A 277 17.68 -4.19 -9.01
N ILE A 278 17.04 -3.88 -7.89
CA ILE A 278 15.68 -4.34 -7.56
C ILE A 278 14.67 -3.35 -8.15
N ARG A 279 13.61 -3.86 -8.79
CA ARG A 279 12.48 -3.05 -9.26
C ARG A 279 11.38 -3.04 -8.21
N VAL A 280 10.83 -1.88 -7.90
CA VAL A 280 9.71 -1.74 -6.95
C VAL A 280 8.60 -0.96 -7.64
N ASN A 281 7.39 -1.54 -7.69
CA ASN A 281 6.25 -0.93 -8.37
C ASN A 281 4.97 -1.10 -7.54
N THR A 282 3.96 -0.32 -7.90
CA THR A 282 2.59 -0.42 -7.37
C THR A 282 1.59 -0.55 -8.52
N ILE A 283 0.48 -1.25 -8.26
CA ILE A 283 -0.70 -1.30 -9.12
C ILE A 283 -1.84 -0.63 -8.36
N SER A 284 -2.40 0.45 -8.93
CA SER A 284 -3.61 1.08 -8.41
C SER A 284 -4.83 0.35 -8.98
N ALA A 285 -5.29 -0.66 -8.26
CA ALA A 285 -6.40 -1.51 -8.70
C ALA A 285 -7.75 -0.84 -8.43
N GLY A 286 -8.79 -1.19 -9.19
CA GLY A 286 -10.15 -0.72 -8.93
C GLY A 286 -10.83 -1.42 -7.74
N PRO A 287 -12.10 -1.10 -7.44
CA PRO A 287 -12.86 -1.80 -6.42
C PRO A 287 -13.16 -3.24 -6.86
N LEU A 288 -12.90 -4.20 -5.96
CA LEU A 288 -13.22 -5.62 -6.14
C LEU A 288 -13.99 -6.13 -4.93
N ARG A 289 -15.00 -6.98 -5.16
CA ARG A 289 -15.83 -7.59 -4.11
C ARG A 289 -15.11 -8.72 -3.35
N SER A 290 -13.93 -8.42 -2.80
CA SER A 290 -13.11 -9.35 -2.02
C SER A 290 -13.70 -9.59 -0.61
N ARG A 291 -13.22 -10.61 0.09
CA ARG A 291 -13.60 -10.87 1.49
C ARG A 291 -13.31 -9.69 2.41
N ALA A 292 -12.15 -9.04 2.24
CA ALA A 292 -11.79 -7.85 3.00
C ALA A 292 -12.74 -6.69 2.70
N ALA A 293 -13.04 -6.45 1.42
CA ALA A 293 -13.91 -5.35 1.02
C ALA A 293 -15.38 -5.53 1.49
N LYS A 294 -15.88 -6.76 1.52
CA LYS A 294 -17.21 -7.08 2.08
C LYS A 294 -17.34 -6.72 3.56
N ALA A 295 -16.25 -6.76 4.32
CA ALA A 295 -16.26 -6.38 5.74
C ALA A 295 -16.41 -4.87 5.96
N ILE A 296 -16.05 -4.04 4.96
CA ILE A 296 -16.11 -2.57 5.04
C ILE A 296 -17.52 -2.04 4.70
N GLY A 297 -18.34 -2.83 4.00
CA GLY A 297 -19.79 -2.61 3.88
C GLY A 297 -20.26 -1.62 2.81
N PHE A 298 -19.38 -0.79 2.22
CA PHE A 298 -19.76 0.15 1.15
C PHE A 298 -19.18 -0.21 -0.23
N ILE A 299 -18.58 -1.40 -0.37
CA ILE A 299 -17.90 -1.84 -1.60
C ILE A 299 -18.84 -1.89 -2.82
N ASP A 300 -20.09 -2.33 -2.65
CA ASP A 300 -21.03 -2.43 -3.77
C ASP A 300 -21.31 -1.05 -4.38
N THR A 301 -21.45 -0.01 -3.55
CA THR A 301 -21.59 1.37 -4.02
C THR A 301 -20.36 1.84 -4.80
N MET A 302 -19.15 1.44 -4.40
CA MET A 302 -17.94 1.77 -5.15
C MET A 302 -17.92 1.07 -6.52
N ILE A 303 -18.35 -0.19 -6.58
CA ILE A 303 -18.42 -0.96 -7.83
C ILE A 303 -19.45 -0.34 -8.77
N GLU A 304 -20.65 -0.01 -8.28
CA GLU A 304 -21.70 0.66 -9.07
C GLU A 304 -21.24 2.02 -9.60
N TYR A 305 -20.61 2.83 -8.73
CA TYR A 305 -20.03 4.11 -9.15
C TYR A 305 -18.96 3.91 -10.22
N SER A 306 -18.06 2.93 -10.06
CA SER A 306 -17.04 2.61 -11.05
C SER A 306 -17.67 2.19 -12.37
N LEU A 307 -18.67 1.30 -12.37
CA LEU A 307 -19.34 0.82 -13.56
C LEU A 307 -20.03 1.95 -14.34
N ALA A 308 -20.65 2.89 -13.64
CA ALA A 308 -21.36 4.01 -14.26
C ALA A 308 -20.42 5.08 -14.84
N ASN A 309 -19.23 5.27 -14.26
CA ASN A 309 -18.36 6.41 -14.57
C ASN A 309 -17.04 6.03 -15.25
N ALA A 310 -16.58 4.78 -15.15
CA ALA A 310 -15.35 4.35 -15.80
C ALA A 310 -15.50 4.42 -17.33
N PRO A 311 -14.45 4.83 -18.06
CA PRO A 311 -14.48 4.83 -19.53
C PRO A 311 -14.80 3.45 -20.11
N LEU A 312 -14.35 2.38 -19.44
CA LEU A 312 -14.74 1.01 -19.72
C LEU A 312 -15.84 0.63 -18.73
N GLN A 313 -17.08 0.66 -19.21
CA GLN A 313 -18.28 0.36 -18.42
C GLN A 313 -18.45 -1.15 -18.18
N LYS A 314 -17.50 -1.74 -17.44
CA LYS A 314 -17.51 -3.14 -17.03
C LYS A 314 -17.04 -3.28 -15.59
N GLU A 315 -17.44 -4.37 -14.93
CA GLU A 315 -16.91 -4.74 -13.62
C GLU A 315 -15.46 -5.22 -13.77
N LEU A 316 -14.60 -4.83 -12.83
CA LEU A 316 -13.19 -5.23 -12.81
C LEU A 316 -13.07 -6.70 -12.43
N SER A 317 -12.36 -7.48 -13.25
CA SER A 317 -11.98 -8.85 -12.88
C SER A 317 -10.64 -8.85 -12.14
N ALA A 318 -10.51 -9.70 -11.12
CA ALA A 318 -9.23 -9.91 -10.43
C ALA A 318 -8.13 -10.39 -11.39
N ASP A 319 -8.49 -11.15 -12.43
CA ASP A 319 -7.56 -11.65 -13.46
C ASP A 319 -6.94 -10.50 -14.28
N GLU A 320 -7.65 -9.38 -14.47
CA GLU A 320 -7.10 -8.23 -15.19
C GLU A 320 -5.96 -7.58 -14.39
N VAL A 321 -6.13 -7.50 -13.07
CA VAL A 321 -5.09 -7.03 -12.16
C VAL A 321 -3.96 -8.07 -12.05
N GLY A 322 -4.28 -9.36 -12.04
CA GLY A 322 -3.29 -10.43 -12.07
C GLY A 322 -2.38 -10.40 -13.31
N ASN A 323 -2.92 -9.94 -14.45
CA ASN A 323 -2.19 -9.87 -15.72
C ASN A 323 -1.45 -8.54 -15.96
N THR A 324 -1.52 -7.57 -15.04
CA THR A 324 -0.86 -6.25 -15.15
C THR A 324 0.53 -6.28 -14.52
#